data_AF-A0A831KD35-F1
#
_entry.id   AF-A0A831KD35-F1
#
_cell.length_a   1.000
_cell.length_b   1.000
_cell.length_c   1.000
_cell.angle_alpha   90.00
_cell.angle_beta   90.00
_cell.angle_gamma   90.00
#
_symmetry.space_group_name_H-M   'P 1'
#
loop_
_entity.id
_entity.type
_entity.pdbx_description
1 polymer ?
#
loop_
_entity_poly.entity_id
_entity_poly.type
_entity_poly.pdbx_seq_one_letter_code
_entity_poly.pdbx_strand_id
1 'polypeptide(L)'
;MPLKKLDEEEMRKVIALAEAMREKGQDKYKLAYALLYLLERNKLLEEVRKRAEYYVRFGMPEKELSNLRLALEKIHELDVDEVDDSSFFAKE
;
A
#
# COMPACT_ATOMS: atom_id res chain seq x y z
N MET A 1 -13.36 19.25 0.53
CA MET A 1 -12.92 19.51 -0.87
C MET A 1 -12.64 18.15 -1.52
N PRO A 2 -13.06 17.90 -2.77
CA PRO A 2 -12.67 16.69 -3.47
C PRO A 2 -11.16 16.70 -3.69
N LEU A 3 -10.49 15.62 -3.28
CA LEU A 3 -9.07 15.44 -3.54
C LEU A 3 -8.89 15.18 -5.05
N LYS A 4 -8.16 16.07 -5.73
CA LYS A 4 -7.77 15.86 -7.12
C LYS A 4 -6.58 14.90 -7.15
N LYS A 5 -6.70 13.82 -7.92
CA LYS A 5 -5.58 12.91 -8.18
C LYS A 5 -4.50 13.69 -8.95
N LEU A 6 -3.26 13.59 -8.49
CA LEU A 6 -2.10 14.05 -9.25
C LEU A 6 -2.02 13.31 -10.60
N ASP A 7 -1.45 13.94 -11.60
CA ASP A 7 -1.11 13.21 -12.81
C ASP A 7 0.03 12.22 -12.56
N GLU A 8 0.31 11.36 -13.55
CA GLU A 8 1.33 10.32 -13.39
C GLU A 8 2.74 10.89 -13.23
N GLU A 9 3.05 12.02 -13.86
CA GLU A 9 4.38 12.62 -13.81
C GLU A 9 4.62 13.29 -12.45
N GLU A 10 3.64 14.05 -11.96
CA GLU A 10 3.61 14.64 -10.63
C GLU A 10 3.71 13.56 -9.55
N MET A 11 2.93 12.48 -9.67
CA MET A 11 2.98 11.36 -8.74
C MET A 11 4.38 10.71 -8.69
N ARG A 12 5.01 10.49 -9.85
CA ARG A 12 6.39 9.95 -9.90
C ARG A 12 7.40 10.86 -9.20
N LYS A 13 7.30 12.18 -9.41
CA LYS A 13 8.18 13.16 -8.75
C LYS A 13 8.00 13.14 -7.23
N VAL A 14 6.77 13.05 -6.76
CA VAL A 14 6.44 12.98 -5.33
C VAL A 14 7.00 11.70 -4.68
N ILE A 15 6.87 10.55 -5.36
CA ILE A 15 7.43 9.27 -4.90
C ILE A 15 8.95 9.34 -4.79
N ALA A 16 9.63 9.82 -5.85
CA ALA A 16 11.08 9.95 -5.86
C ALA A 16 11.59 10.89 -4.75
N LEU A 17 10.85 11.96 -4.46
CA LEU A 17 11.17 12.85 -3.34
C LEU A 17 11.04 12.14 -1.99
N ALA A 18 9.97 11.37 -1.79
CA ALA A 18 9.76 10.60 -0.57
C ALA A 18 10.88 9.56 -0.35
N GLU A 19 11.26 8.83 -1.41
CA GLU A 19 12.39 7.90 -1.37
C GLU A 19 13.68 8.62 -0.95
N ALA A 20 13.99 9.75 -1.59
CA ALA A 20 15.18 10.55 -1.26
C ALA A 20 15.14 11.11 0.18
N MET A 21 13.96 11.50 0.69
CA MET A 21 13.80 11.98 2.08
C MET A 21 14.15 10.88 3.09
N ARG A 22 13.76 9.63 2.81
CA ARG A 22 14.12 8.48 3.65
C ARG A 22 15.62 8.20 3.61
N GLU A 23 16.20 8.15 2.41
CA GLU A 23 17.64 7.87 2.24
C GLU A 23 18.54 8.91 2.92
N LYS A 24 18.14 10.19 2.86
CA LYS A 24 18.92 11.30 3.44
C LYS A 24 18.63 11.55 4.93
N GLY A 25 17.76 10.75 5.56
CA GLY A 25 17.33 10.97 6.94
C GLY A 25 16.57 12.28 7.16
N GLN A 26 16.02 12.87 6.10
CA GLN A 26 15.28 14.14 6.13
C GLN A 26 13.77 13.94 6.40
N ASP A 27 13.37 12.72 6.75
CA ASP A 27 11.99 12.33 7.03
C ASP A 27 11.68 12.35 8.53
N LYS A 28 11.84 13.52 9.17
CA LYS A 28 11.75 13.68 10.65
C LYS A 28 10.43 13.13 11.22
N TYR A 29 9.32 13.41 10.54
CA TYR A 29 7.97 13.00 10.97
C TYR A 29 7.44 11.80 10.21
N LYS A 30 8.30 11.03 9.54
CA LYS A 30 7.93 9.80 8.81
C LYS A 30 6.85 10.02 7.74
N LEU A 31 6.78 11.23 7.17
CA LEU A 31 5.85 11.59 6.11
C LEU A 31 6.14 10.82 4.83
N ALA A 32 7.41 10.71 4.46
CA ALA A 32 7.80 9.93 3.28
C ALA A 32 7.58 8.43 3.51
N TYR A 33 7.88 7.93 4.71
CA TYR A 33 7.55 6.55 5.09
C TYR A 33 6.04 6.27 4.97
N ALA A 34 5.19 7.10 5.59
CA ALA A 34 3.74 6.95 5.55
C ALA A 34 3.19 7.04 4.11
N LEU A 35 3.71 7.96 3.29
CA LEU A 35 3.30 8.08 1.90
C LEU A 35 3.62 6.83 1.09
N LEU A 36 4.84 6.31 1.21
CA LEU A 36 5.26 5.11 0.48
C LEU A 36 4.52 3.86 0.96
N TYR A 37 4.32 3.74 2.27
CA TYR A 37 3.49 2.69 2.86
C TYR A 37 2.06 2.72 2.30
N LEU A 38 1.40 3.87 2.36
CA LEU A 38 0.03 4.03 1.86
C LEU A 38 -0.06 3.79 0.34
N LEU A 39 0.97 4.18 -0.41
CA LEU A 39 1.06 3.89 -1.83
C LEU A 39 1.09 2.39 -2.10
N GLU A 40 1.93 1.65 -1.37
CA GLU A 40 2.06 0.19 -1.54
C GLU A 40 0.77 -0.52 -1.14
N ARG A 41 0.22 -0.16 0.02
CA ARG A 41 -1.07 -0.68 0.50
C ARG A 41 -2.19 -0.43 -0.51
N ASN A 42 -2.23 0.75 -1.14
CA ASN A 42 -3.22 1.06 -2.17
C ASN A 42 -3.05 0.20 -3.43
N LYS A 43 -1.82 -0.17 -3.82
CA LYS A 43 -1.61 -1.10 -4.96
C LYS A 43 -2.19 -2.48 -4.65
N LEU A 44 -1.95 -3.00 -3.44
CA LEU A 44 -2.50 -4.29 -3.02
C LEU A 44 -4.03 -4.26 -2.96
N LEU A 45 -4.61 -3.19 -2.41
CA LEU A 45 -6.06 -3.01 -2.38
C LEU A 45 -6.67 -2.93 -3.79
N GLU A 46 -6.00 -2.29 -4.75
CA GLU A 46 -6.45 -2.26 -6.14
C GLU A 46 -6.34 -3.65 -6.80
N GLU A 47 -5.34 -4.47 -6.44
CA GLU A 47 -5.26 -5.87 -6.86
C GLU A 47 -6.46 -6.67 -6.33
N VAL A 48 -6.75 -6.58 -5.03
CA VAL A 48 -7.93 -7.22 -4.41
C VAL A 48 -9.22 -6.79 -5.07
N ARG A 49 -9.40 -5.48 -5.28
CA ARG A 49 -10.59 -4.93 -5.96
C ARG A 49 -10.76 -5.55 -7.35
N LYS A 50 -9.71 -5.58 -8.17
CA LYS A 50 -9.77 -6.15 -9.54
C LYS A 50 -10.12 -7.64 -9.51
N ARG A 51 -9.53 -8.40 -8.58
CA ARG A 51 -9.83 -9.84 -8.41
C ARG A 51 -11.26 -10.07 -7.94
N ALA A 52 -11.75 -9.27 -7.00
CA ALA A 52 -13.13 -9.34 -6.52
C ALA A 52 -14.13 -8.99 -7.63
N GLU A 53 -13.89 -7.93 -8.39
CA GLU A 53 -14.72 -7.56 -9.55
C GLU A 53 -14.77 -8.69 -10.58
N TYR A 54 -13.63 -9.32 -10.89
CA TYR A 54 -13.58 -10.44 -11.81
C TYR A 54 -14.33 -11.67 -11.27
N TYR A 55 -14.09 -12.03 -10.01
CA TYR A 55 -14.75 -13.16 -9.36
C TYR A 55 -16.28 -13.02 -9.37
N VAL A 56 -16.80 -11.83 -9.04
CA VAL A 56 -18.25 -11.58 -9.00
C VAL A 56 -18.86 -11.53 -10.40
N ARG A 57 -18.16 -10.97 -11.40
CA ARG A 57 -18.71 -10.82 -12.76
C ARG A 57 -18.75 -12.10 -13.57
N PHE A 58 -17.81 -13.03 -13.36
CA PHE A 58 -17.64 -14.21 -14.22
C PHE A 58 -18.15 -15.52 -13.61
N GLY A 59 -19.12 -15.44 -12.69
CA GLY A 59 -19.78 -16.63 -12.15
C GLY A 59 -18.98 -17.39 -11.10
N MET A 60 -18.08 -16.69 -10.38
CA MET A 60 -17.39 -17.21 -9.20
C MET A 60 -16.58 -18.51 -9.38
N PRO A 61 -15.74 -18.65 -10.43
CA PRO A 61 -14.95 -19.85 -10.64
C PRO A 61 -13.89 -20.04 -9.54
N GLU A 62 -13.61 -21.30 -9.18
CA GLU A 62 -12.67 -21.64 -8.10
C GLU A 62 -11.26 -21.06 -8.29
N LYS A 63 -10.75 -21.04 -9.52
CA LYS A 63 -9.44 -20.44 -9.83
C LYS A 63 -9.38 -18.97 -9.41
N GLU A 64 -10.45 -18.22 -9.64
CA GLU A 64 -10.48 -16.80 -9.31
C GLU A 64 -10.74 -16.56 -7.82
N LEU A 65 -11.46 -17.47 -7.16
CA LEU A 65 -11.54 -17.49 -5.70
C LEU A 65 -10.17 -17.68 -5.07
N SER A 66 -9.36 -18.62 -5.59
CA SER A 66 -7.99 -18.83 -5.13
C SER A 66 -7.11 -17.60 -5.37
N ASN A 67 -7.21 -16.97 -6.55
CA ASN A 67 -6.49 -15.72 -6.82
C ASN A 67 -6.89 -14.58 -5.88
N LEU A 68 -8.18 -14.47 -5.52
CA LEU A 68 -8.66 -13.48 -4.58
C LEU A 68 -8.14 -13.74 -3.16
N ARG A 69 -8.12 -15.00 -2.71
CA ARG A 69 -7.56 -15.38 -1.41
C ARG A 69 -6.07 -15.03 -1.31
N LEU A 70 -5.28 -15.36 -2.32
CA LEU A 70 -3.86 -14.98 -2.37
C LEU A 70 -3.66 -13.45 -2.32
N ALA A 71 -4.54 -12.68 -2.96
CA ALA A 71 -4.47 -11.23 -2.90
C ALA A 71 -4.82 -10.67 -1.50
N LEU A 72 -5.75 -11.32 -0.78
CA LEU A 72 -6.09 -10.97 0.60
C LEU A 72 -4.97 -11.36 1.58
N GLU A 73 -4.33 -12.51 1.39
CA GLU A 73 -3.19 -12.96 2.20
C GLU A 73 -2.03 -11.94 2.15
N LYS A 74 -1.68 -11.42 0.97
CA LYS A 74 -0.66 -10.36 0.84
C LYS A 74 -0.95 -9.11 1.66
N ILE A 75 -2.23 -8.72 1.80
CA ILE A 75 -2.61 -7.57 2.63
C ILE A 75 -2.48 -7.93 4.11
N HIS A 76 -2.90 -9.13 4.50
CA HIS A 76 -2.75 -9.59 5.88
C HIS A 76 -1.29 -9.71 6.31
N GLU A 77 -0.39 -10.18 5.44
CA GLU A 77 1.04 -10.19 5.73
C GLU A 77 1.58 -8.78 5.98
N LEU A 78 1.20 -7.81 5.13
CA LEU A 78 1.59 -6.41 5.30
C LEU A 78 1.10 -5.81 6.63
N ASP A 79 -0.15 -6.12 7.03
CA ASP A 79 -0.74 -5.60 8.27
C ASP A 79 -0.21 -6.34 9.54
N VAL A 80 0.24 -7.60 9.42
CA VAL A 80 0.75 -8.40 10.57
C VAL A 80 2.17 -8.00 10.97
N ASP A 81 3.02 -7.65 10.00
CA ASP A 81 4.37 -7.12 10.27
C ASP A 81 4.34 -5.79 11.08
N GLU A 82 3.19 -5.11 11.15
CA GLU A 82 3.01 -3.86 11.91
C GLU A 82 2.85 -4.05 13.43
N VAL A 83 2.46 -5.25 13.90
CA VAL A 83 2.13 -5.46 15.32
C VAL A 83 3.38 -5.72 16.18
N ASP A 84 4.54 -6.03 15.56
CA ASP A 84 5.79 -6.32 16.26
C ASP A 84 6.75 -5.11 16.37
N ASP A 85 6.25 -3.88 16.18
CA ASP A 85 7.02 -2.64 16.33
C ASP A 85 6.98 -2.09 17.78
N SER A 86 6.98 -2.99 18.76
CA SER A 86 7.15 -2.67 20.19
C SER A 86 8.50 -1.99 20.52
N SER A 87 9.37 -1.83 19.53
CA SER A 87 10.66 -1.12 19.62
C SER A 87 10.62 0.34 19.15
N PHE A 88 9.55 0.82 18.52
CA PHE A 88 9.52 2.13 17.87
C PHE A 88 9.33 3.34 18.81
N PHE A 89 8.94 3.12 20.07
CA PHE A 89 8.70 4.19 21.06
C PHE A 89 9.67 4.18 22.25
N ALA A 90 10.68 3.32 22.26
CA ALA A 90 11.68 3.29 23.34
C ALA A 90 12.91 4.11 22.97
N LYS A 91 12.80 5.46 23.04
CA LYS A 91 13.87 6.42 23.41
C LYS A 91 13.41 7.86 23.13
N GLU A 92 12.88 8.50 24.16
CA GLU A 92 13.14 9.91 24.46
C GLU A 92 13.82 10.00 25.83
#